data_AF-A0A1F7N191-F1
#
_entry.id   AF-A0A1F7N191-F1
#
_cell.length_a   1.000
_cell.length_b   1.000
_cell.length_c   1.000
_cell.angle_alpha   90.00
_cell.angle_beta   90.00
_cell.angle_gamma   90.00
#
_symmetry.space_group_name_H-M   'P 1'
#
loop_
_entity.id
_entity.type
_entity.pdbx_description
1 polymer ?
#
loop_
_entity_poly.entity_id
_entity_poly.type
_entity_poly.pdbx_seq_one_letter_code
_entity_poly.pdbx_strand_id
1 'polypeptide(L)'
;MSAQRLALGDRIALVDLPASSAMFVHEDAAWLLGFFAAEGCITNARVRIDNKDRKLLERSAEILLAHFGMDSYIVAGQNGVWRLTVRRPEAFARWLHPQVYASDRNKRVPRSILNAQPDAKLAFLKGYNEGDGLRAGHGTYEFKSFKTKSPILALGLVSLVAATTRQRICLNTEVRATGTYYLINLNAVDPAHANWGRHFEIPEDALKKIEEVAYTGEVWDFETEDHVFHAGLGRNLVHNTGPRRGDVFATSTFAKQIAEIEAGLREPVIQVGNLTPRRDFSDVRDIVRGYWLLLERGEPGEVYNLCSGTAWSIQWVLDFLLGASKARNVAIRQDPERLRPSDVPLLLGDRSKIEKALGWRTEIPFEQTLRDLLDYWRQRVGP
;
A
#
# COMPACT_ATOMS: atom_id res chain seq x y z
N MET A 1 -11.24 -5.95 24.25
CA MET A 1 -11.60 -7.39 24.42
C MET A 1 -10.50 -8.20 23.74
N SER A 2 -9.85 -9.16 24.42
CA SER A 2 -8.80 -9.98 23.76
C SER A 2 -9.39 -10.78 22.60
N ALA A 3 -8.71 -10.83 21.45
CA ALA A 3 -9.16 -11.56 20.26
C ALA A 3 -9.46 -13.05 20.54
N GLN A 4 -8.83 -13.63 21.56
CA GLN A 4 -9.05 -15.02 21.99
C GLN A 4 -10.40 -15.25 22.69
N ARG A 5 -11.12 -14.18 23.06
CA ARG A 5 -12.42 -14.25 23.74
C ARG A 5 -13.59 -13.92 22.82
N LEU A 6 -13.33 -13.61 21.55
CA LEU A 6 -14.36 -13.29 20.57
C LEU A 6 -15.10 -14.56 20.16
N ALA A 7 -16.42 -14.49 20.14
CA ALA A 7 -17.32 -15.51 19.63
C ALA A 7 -18.11 -15.00 18.42
N LEU A 8 -18.62 -15.93 17.61
CA LEU A 8 -19.55 -15.58 16.54
C LEU A 8 -20.79 -14.90 17.13
N GLY A 9 -21.21 -13.78 16.54
CA GLY A 9 -22.31 -12.97 17.04
C GLY A 9 -21.92 -11.86 18.02
N ASP A 10 -20.68 -11.85 18.53
CA ASP A 10 -20.17 -10.70 19.30
C ASP A 10 -20.21 -9.43 18.44
N ARG A 11 -20.57 -8.31 19.07
CA ARG A 11 -20.57 -6.99 18.42
C ARG A 11 -19.22 -6.31 18.64
N ILE A 12 -18.62 -5.83 17.57
CA ILE A 12 -17.38 -5.05 17.61
C ILE A 12 -17.69 -3.56 17.45
N ALA A 13 -16.94 -2.70 18.10
CA ALA A 13 -17.06 -1.28 17.84
C ALA A 13 -16.52 -0.99 16.42
N LEU A 14 -17.37 -0.45 15.56
CA LEU A 14 -16.95 0.08 14.27
C LEU A 14 -16.68 1.57 14.43
N VAL A 15 -15.56 2.03 13.89
CA VAL A 15 -15.22 3.45 13.83
C VAL A 15 -15.35 3.93 12.39
N ASP A 16 -16.09 5.01 12.22
CA ASP A 16 -16.27 5.63 10.91
C ASP A 16 -14.93 6.13 10.36
N LEU A 17 -14.74 5.97 9.05
CA LEU A 17 -13.59 6.53 8.37
C LEU A 17 -13.60 8.06 8.52
N PRO A 18 -12.51 8.69 8.98
CA PRO A 18 -12.47 10.15 9.11
C PRO A 18 -12.71 10.79 7.75
N ALA A 19 -13.71 11.66 7.68
CA ALA A 19 -14.00 12.45 6.49
C ALA A 19 -12.99 13.58 6.38
N SER A 20 -11.87 13.36 5.68
CA SER A 20 -10.97 14.45 5.30
C SER A 20 -10.75 14.49 3.78
N SER A 21 -10.81 15.71 3.25
CA SER A 21 -10.42 16.05 1.88
C SER A 21 -9.27 17.04 2.00
N ALA A 22 -8.11 16.67 1.49
CA ALA A 22 -6.91 17.52 1.53
C ALA A 22 -6.45 17.95 0.12
N MET A 23 -7.13 17.48 -0.93
CA MET A 23 -6.71 17.69 -2.31
C MET A 23 -7.88 18.09 -3.19
N PHE A 24 -7.68 19.08 -4.05
CA PHE A 24 -8.61 19.37 -5.14
C PHE A 24 -8.21 18.56 -6.38
N VAL A 25 -9.16 17.83 -6.95
CA VAL A 25 -9.02 17.16 -8.25
C VAL A 25 -10.20 17.52 -9.14
N HIS A 26 -9.96 17.92 -10.39
CA HIS A 26 -11.06 18.23 -11.30
C HIS A 26 -11.90 16.98 -11.61
N GLU A 27 -13.23 17.13 -11.66
CA GLU A 27 -14.17 16.01 -11.84
C GLU A 27 -13.94 15.23 -13.13
N ASP A 28 -13.67 15.89 -14.26
CA ASP A 28 -13.32 15.23 -15.52
C ASP A 28 -12.07 14.35 -15.41
N ALA A 29 -11.01 14.87 -14.79
CA ALA A 29 -9.79 14.12 -14.56
C ALA A 29 -10.04 12.90 -13.66
N ALA A 30 -10.87 13.08 -12.62
CA ALA A 30 -11.28 12.00 -11.74
C ALA A 30 -12.12 10.94 -12.46
N TRP A 31 -13.09 11.36 -13.29
CA TRP A 31 -13.90 10.48 -14.12
C TRP A 31 -13.03 9.66 -15.07
N LEU A 32 -12.08 10.29 -15.78
CA LEU A 32 -11.18 9.58 -16.70
C LEU A 32 -10.33 8.56 -15.94
N LEU A 33 -9.81 8.91 -14.76
CA LEU A 33 -9.04 7.97 -13.93
C LEU A 33 -9.91 6.78 -13.47
N GLY A 34 -11.18 7.00 -13.17
CA GLY A 34 -12.16 5.95 -12.85
C GLY A 34 -12.42 5.02 -14.03
N PHE A 35 -12.69 5.60 -15.21
CA PHE A 35 -12.91 4.85 -16.44
C PHE A 35 -11.66 4.08 -16.87
N PHE A 36 -10.47 4.67 -16.70
CA PHE A 36 -9.19 3.98 -16.91
C PHE A 36 -8.96 2.84 -15.91
N ALA A 37 -9.33 3.03 -14.63
CA ALA A 37 -9.24 1.96 -13.64
C ALA A 37 -10.15 0.77 -14.01
N ALA A 38 -11.28 0.99 -14.67
CA ALA A 38 -12.10 -0.07 -15.23
C ALA A 38 -11.47 -0.68 -16.50
N GLU A 39 -11.34 0.11 -17.57
CA GLU A 39 -11.10 -0.39 -18.94
C GLU A 39 -9.68 -0.14 -19.48
N GLY A 40 -8.92 0.71 -18.78
CA GLY A 40 -7.60 1.13 -19.20
C GLY A 40 -6.52 0.07 -19.00
N CYS A 41 -5.47 0.15 -19.82
CA CYS A 41 -4.32 -0.72 -19.73
C CYS A 41 -3.02 0.04 -20.07
N ILE A 42 -1.96 -0.24 -19.30
CA ILE A 42 -0.59 0.21 -19.59
C ILE A 42 0.27 -1.02 -19.88
N THR A 43 0.78 -1.13 -21.11
CA THR A 43 1.63 -2.25 -21.55
C THR A 43 2.73 -1.75 -22.46
N ASN A 44 3.99 -2.08 -22.18
CA ASN A 44 5.16 -1.63 -22.95
C ASN A 44 5.14 -0.12 -23.22
N ALA A 45 4.90 0.66 -22.16
CA ALA A 45 4.71 2.12 -22.18
C ALA A 45 3.52 2.64 -23.01
N ARG A 46 2.72 1.79 -23.65
CA ARG A 46 1.49 2.20 -24.35
C ARG A 46 0.33 2.33 -23.38
N VAL A 47 -0.40 3.44 -23.47
CA VAL A 47 -1.61 3.72 -22.68
C VAL A 47 -2.82 3.59 -23.59
N ARG A 48 -3.74 2.68 -23.25
CA ARG A 48 -4.91 2.33 -24.06
C ARG A 48 -6.16 2.21 -23.20
N ILE A 49 -7.32 2.47 -23.81
CA ILE A 49 -8.64 2.20 -23.24
C ILE A 49 -9.46 1.50 -24.32
N ASP A 50 -10.00 0.32 -24.01
CA ASP A 50 -10.85 -0.45 -24.91
C ASP A 50 -12.28 -0.41 -24.39
N ASN A 51 -13.27 -0.03 -25.21
CA ASN A 51 -14.68 -0.05 -24.81
C ASN A 51 -15.62 -0.20 -26.02
N LYS A 52 -16.82 -0.74 -25.80
CA LYS A 52 -17.84 -0.88 -26.87
C LYS A 52 -18.53 0.44 -27.21
N ASP A 53 -18.64 1.35 -26.24
CA ASP A 53 -19.22 2.67 -26.44
C ASP A 53 -18.15 3.66 -26.89
N ARG A 54 -18.19 4.00 -28.17
CA ARG A 54 -17.26 4.95 -28.78
C ARG A 54 -17.37 6.35 -28.17
N LYS A 55 -18.56 6.79 -27.72
CA LYS A 55 -18.75 8.13 -27.15
C LYS A 55 -17.96 8.31 -25.85
N LEU A 56 -17.85 7.25 -25.05
CA LEU A 56 -17.02 7.27 -23.83
C LEU A 56 -15.53 7.41 -24.15
N LEU A 57 -15.07 6.83 -25.26
CA LEU A 57 -13.70 7.03 -25.74
C LEU A 57 -13.48 8.45 -26.28
N GLU A 58 -14.45 9.02 -27.00
CA GLU A 58 -14.39 10.41 -27.49
C GLU A 58 -14.30 11.39 -26.31
N ARG A 59 -15.16 11.21 -25.29
CA ARG A 59 -15.05 11.96 -24.02
C ARG A 59 -13.69 11.78 -23.34
N SER A 60 -13.16 10.55 -23.33
CA SER A 60 -11.83 10.29 -22.77
C SER A 60 -10.72 11.03 -23.52
N ALA A 61 -10.81 11.13 -24.85
CA ALA A 61 -9.87 11.88 -25.67
C ALA A 61 -9.91 13.38 -25.39
N GLU A 62 -11.11 13.95 -25.24
CA GLU A 62 -11.30 15.36 -24.87
C GLU A 62 -10.67 15.68 -23.50
N ILE A 63 -10.92 14.83 -22.50
CA ILE A 63 -10.37 15.01 -21.16
C ILE A 63 -8.84 14.83 -21.15
N LEU A 64 -8.31 13.84 -21.89
CA LEU A 64 -6.87 13.65 -22.05
C LEU A 64 -6.20 14.90 -22.61
N LEU A 65 -6.80 15.54 -23.61
CA LEU A 65 -6.27 16.76 -24.20
C LEU A 65 -6.38 17.94 -23.23
N ALA A 66 -7.57 18.18 -22.68
CA ALA A 66 -7.87 19.37 -21.88
C ALA A 66 -7.17 19.39 -20.51
N HIS A 67 -7.11 18.24 -19.83
CA HIS A 67 -6.62 18.16 -18.44
C HIS A 67 -5.22 17.57 -18.31
N PHE A 68 -4.76 16.82 -19.32
CA PHE A 68 -3.44 16.15 -19.28
C PHE A 68 -2.50 16.56 -20.41
N GLY A 69 -2.97 17.36 -21.38
CA GLY A 69 -2.17 17.76 -22.54
C GLY A 69 -1.80 16.59 -23.45
N MET A 70 -2.55 15.50 -23.40
CA MET A 70 -2.24 14.25 -24.10
C MET A 70 -3.12 14.08 -25.34
N ASP A 71 -2.50 14.05 -26.52
CA ASP A 71 -3.18 13.70 -27.76
C ASP A 71 -3.47 12.19 -27.83
N SER A 72 -4.55 11.81 -28.50
CA SER A 72 -4.97 10.42 -28.64
C SER A 72 -5.70 10.17 -29.94
N TYR A 73 -5.88 8.89 -30.30
CA TYR A 73 -6.66 8.50 -31.47
C TYR A 73 -7.46 7.24 -31.17
N ILE A 74 -8.61 7.13 -31.84
CA ILE A 74 -9.54 6.01 -31.68
C ILE A 74 -9.54 5.18 -32.95
N VAL A 75 -9.40 3.87 -32.80
CA VAL A 75 -9.48 2.89 -33.91
C VAL A 75 -10.54 1.84 -33.62
N ALA A 76 -11.20 1.35 -34.67
CA ALA A 76 -12.05 0.18 -34.57
C ALA A 76 -11.17 -1.05 -34.26
N GLY A 77 -11.55 -1.81 -33.23
CA GLY A 77 -10.98 -3.11 -32.90
C GLY A 77 -11.84 -4.26 -33.41
N GLN A 78 -11.63 -5.45 -32.83
CA GLN A 78 -12.42 -6.64 -33.14
C GLN A 78 -13.71 -6.69 -32.30
N ASN A 79 -14.74 -7.40 -32.78
CA ASN A 79 -15.99 -7.65 -32.06
C ASN A 79 -16.73 -6.40 -31.58
N GLY A 80 -16.67 -5.31 -32.37
CA GLY A 80 -17.36 -4.04 -32.07
C GLY A 80 -16.76 -3.25 -30.91
N VAL A 81 -15.57 -3.63 -30.43
CA VAL A 81 -14.81 -2.87 -29.42
C VAL A 81 -13.98 -1.81 -30.11
N TRP A 82 -14.04 -0.58 -29.62
CA TRP A 82 -13.19 0.52 -30.05
C TRP A 82 -12.00 0.66 -29.10
N ARG A 83 -10.88 1.14 -29.62
CA ARG A 83 -9.64 1.34 -28.86
C ARG A 83 -9.18 2.78 -28.97
N LEU A 84 -9.10 3.47 -27.83
CA LEU A 84 -8.36 4.71 -27.70
C LEU A 84 -6.89 4.41 -27.40
N THR A 85 -5.98 5.07 -28.10
CA THR A 85 -4.54 4.99 -27.84
C THR A 85 -3.95 6.39 -27.68
N VAL A 86 -3.23 6.62 -26.59
CA VAL A 86 -2.54 7.89 -26.33
C VAL A 86 -1.27 7.99 -27.19
N ARG A 87 -1.04 9.14 -27.82
CA ARG A 87 0.16 9.41 -28.63
C ARG A 87 1.32 9.82 -27.73
N ARG A 88 2.53 9.35 -28.08
CA ARG A 88 3.79 9.64 -27.36
C ARG A 88 3.61 9.54 -25.82
N PRO A 89 3.10 8.41 -25.32
CA PRO A 89 2.62 8.29 -23.96
C PRO A 89 3.74 8.13 -22.92
N GLU A 90 5.03 8.15 -23.27
CA GLU A 90 6.11 7.66 -22.41
C GLU A 90 6.19 8.41 -21.07
N ALA A 91 6.12 9.74 -21.10
CA ALA A 91 6.11 10.56 -19.88
C ALA A 91 4.80 10.36 -19.10
N PHE A 92 3.67 10.38 -19.79
CA PHE A 92 2.36 10.21 -19.19
C PHE A 92 2.18 8.82 -18.56
N ALA A 93 2.66 7.76 -19.19
CA ALA A 93 2.64 6.39 -18.68
C ALA A 93 3.48 6.27 -17.40
N ARG A 94 4.66 6.90 -17.34
CA ARG A 94 5.49 6.94 -16.13
C ARG A 94 4.79 7.65 -14.97
N TRP A 95 4.00 8.69 -15.26
CA TRP A 95 3.19 9.37 -14.26
C TRP A 95 1.95 8.56 -13.86
N LEU A 96 1.17 8.07 -14.84
CA LEU A 96 -0.12 7.41 -14.64
C LEU A 96 0.02 6.04 -13.99
N HIS A 97 1.04 5.26 -14.38
CA HIS A 97 1.24 3.91 -13.87
C HIS A 97 1.27 3.85 -12.33
N PRO A 98 2.12 4.63 -11.62
CA PRO A 98 2.09 4.64 -10.16
C PRO A 98 0.84 5.33 -9.58
N GLN A 99 -0.06 5.94 -10.36
CA GLN A 99 -1.35 6.39 -9.83
C GLN A 99 -2.31 5.22 -9.75
N VAL A 100 -2.50 4.50 -10.86
CA VAL A 100 -3.56 3.50 -11.04
C VAL A 100 -3.12 2.05 -10.81
N TYR A 101 -1.82 1.77 -10.69
CA TYR A 101 -1.29 0.44 -10.34
C TYR A 101 -0.52 0.46 -9.01
N ALA A 102 -0.73 -0.59 -8.22
CA ALA A 102 0.06 -0.92 -7.05
C ALA A 102 1.35 -1.69 -7.43
N SER A 103 2.24 -1.90 -6.46
CA SER A 103 3.53 -2.58 -6.67
C SER A 103 3.39 -4.05 -7.07
N ASP A 104 2.30 -4.69 -6.66
CA ASP A 104 1.89 -6.05 -7.03
C ASP A 104 1.17 -6.10 -8.40
N ARG A 105 1.16 -4.97 -9.14
CA ARG A 105 0.49 -4.78 -10.44
C ARG A 105 -1.03 -4.84 -10.40
N ASN A 106 -1.64 -4.90 -9.22
CA ASN A 106 -3.08 -4.73 -9.11
C ASN A 106 -3.47 -3.28 -9.45
N LYS A 107 -4.57 -3.09 -10.17
CA LYS A 107 -5.16 -1.76 -10.34
C LYS A 107 -5.58 -1.21 -8.97
N ARG A 108 -5.67 0.10 -8.80
CA ARG A 108 -6.09 0.76 -7.55
C ARG A 108 -6.79 2.07 -7.81
N VAL A 109 -7.55 2.55 -6.82
CA VAL A 109 -7.96 3.95 -6.78
C VAL A 109 -6.71 4.81 -6.55
N PRO A 110 -6.45 5.86 -7.36
CA PRO A 110 -5.34 6.76 -7.14
C PRO A 110 -5.41 7.44 -5.78
N ARG A 111 -4.24 7.69 -5.17
CA ARG A 111 -4.18 8.38 -3.87
C ARG A 111 -4.73 9.80 -3.93
N SER A 112 -4.52 10.48 -5.06
CA SER A 112 -5.11 11.80 -5.30
C SER A 112 -6.62 11.75 -5.15
N ILE A 113 -7.28 10.71 -5.68
CA ILE A 113 -8.73 10.51 -5.58
C ILE A 113 -9.16 10.13 -4.17
N LEU A 114 -8.43 9.23 -3.49
CA LEU A 114 -8.75 8.86 -2.09
C LEU A 114 -8.76 10.08 -1.15
N ASN A 115 -7.91 11.06 -1.42
CA ASN A 115 -7.78 12.30 -0.63
C ASN A 115 -8.50 13.51 -1.26
N ALA A 116 -9.24 13.30 -2.35
CA ALA A 116 -9.93 14.38 -3.07
C ALA A 116 -11.22 14.83 -2.37
N GLN A 117 -11.75 15.95 -2.82
CA GLN A 117 -13.07 16.43 -2.45
C GLN A 117 -14.18 15.46 -2.89
N PRO A 118 -15.35 15.45 -2.22
CA PRO A 118 -16.43 14.49 -2.48
C PRO A 118 -16.86 14.40 -3.95
N ASP A 119 -16.92 15.52 -4.67
CA ASP A 119 -17.35 15.56 -6.07
C ASP A 119 -16.38 14.81 -6.99
N ALA A 120 -15.08 14.93 -6.77
CA ALA A 120 -14.07 14.19 -7.52
C ALA A 120 -14.11 12.69 -7.21
N LYS A 121 -14.33 12.33 -5.94
CA LYS A 121 -14.53 10.93 -5.53
C LYS A 121 -15.76 10.32 -6.23
N LEU A 122 -16.86 11.07 -6.30
CA LEU A 122 -18.08 10.66 -7.00
C LEU A 122 -17.87 10.58 -8.52
N ALA A 123 -17.15 11.53 -9.12
CA ALA A 123 -16.83 11.51 -10.54
C ALA A 123 -15.98 10.29 -10.93
N PHE A 124 -15.01 9.90 -10.07
CA PHE A 124 -14.26 8.66 -10.24
C PHE A 124 -15.18 7.42 -10.22
N LEU A 125 -16.10 7.34 -9.26
CA LEU A 125 -17.07 6.23 -9.19
C LEU A 125 -17.94 6.16 -10.45
N LYS A 126 -18.40 7.29 -10.97
CA LYS A 126 -19.15 7.37 -12.23
C LYS A 126 -18.35 6.84 -13.42
N GLY A 127 -17.09 7.26 -13.55
CA GLY A 127 -16.19 6.77 -14.59
C GLY A 127 -15.94 5.27 -14.49
N TYR A 128 -15.72 4.76 -13.28
CA TYR A 128 -15.55 3.33 -13.05
C TYR A 128 -16.84 2.55 -13.43
N ASN A 129 -18.00 3.05 -13.01
CA ASN A 129 -19.30 2.44 -13.29
C ASN A 129 -19.62 2.38 -14.80
N GLU A 130 -19.18 3.38 -15.56
CA GLU A 130 -19.33 3.39 -17.02
C GLU A 130 -18.42 2.36 -17.71
N GLY A 131 -17.30 1.95 -17.11
CA GLY A 131 -16.48 0.86 -17.63
C GLY A 131 -16.97 -0.52 -17.18
N ASP A 132 -16.93 -0.79 -15.88
CA ASP A 132 -17.08 -2.15 -15.31
C ASP A 132 -18.24 -2.26 -14.30
N GLY A 133 -19.11 -1.25 -14.26
CA GLY A 133 -20.28 -1.22 -13.39
C GLY A 133 -21.48 -1.98 -13.95
N LEU A 134 -22.26 -2.60 -13.07
CA LEU A 134 -23.52 -3.24 -13.48
C LEU A 134 -24.60 -2.17 -13.73
N ARG A 135 -25.03 -2.05 -14.98
CA ARG A 135 -26.08 -1.09 -15.38
C ARG A 135 -27.50 -1.68 -15.35
N ALA A 136 -27.66 -2.98 -15.55
CA ALA A 136 -28.95 -3.67 -15.53
C ALA A 136 -29.35 -4.14 -14.13
N GLY A 137 -30.64 -4.18 -13.81
CA GLY A 137 -31.16 -4.66 -12.52
C GLY A 137 -32.29 -3.77 -11.97
N HIS A 138 -33.05 -4.30 -11.00
CA HIS A 138 -34.30 -3.72 -10.49
C HIS A 138 -34.12 -2.57 -9.47
N GLY A 139 -32.89 -2.16 -9.15
CA GLY A 139 -32.62 -1.06 -8.22
C GLY A 139 -32.70 0.32 -8.87
N THR A 140 -33.22 1.31 -8.14
CA THR A 140 -33.30 2.74 -8.53
C THR A 140 -32.06 3.55 -8.10
N TYR A 141 -31.02 2.87 -7.60
CA TYR A 141 -29.81 3.51 -7.09
C TYR A 141 -28.82 3.85 -8.21
N GLU A 142 -27.97 4.85 -7.95
CA GLU A 142 -26.95 5.33 -8.90
C GLU A 142 -25.94 4.24 -9.26
N PHE A 143 -25.41 3.53 -8.27
CA PHE A 143 -24.50 2.40 -8.47
C PHE A 143 -25.16 1.10 -8.00
N LYS A 144 -25.19 0.05 -8.84
CA LYS A 144 -25.81 -1.24 -8.47
C LYS A 144 -24.80 -2.23 -7.89
N SER A 145 -23.71 -2.45 -8.60
CA SER A 145 -22.59 -3.25 -8.11
C SER A 145 -21.32 -2.97 -8.88
N PHE A 146 -20.18 -3.12 -8.21
CA PHE A 146 -18.87 -3.16 -8.83
C PHE A 146 -18.25 -4.55 -8.68
N LYS A 147 -17.43 -4.94 -9.67
CA LYS A 147 -16.66 -6.17 -9.62
C LYS A 147 -15.21 -5.86 -9.95
N THR A 148 -14.26 -6.54 -9.31
CA THR A 148 -12.85 -6.44 -9.66
C THR A 148 -12.06 -7.65 -9.18
N LYS A 149 -10.93 -7.96 -9.83
CA LYS A 149 -9.94 -8.93 -9.30
C LYS A 149 -8.96 -8.30 -8.31
N SER A 150 -8.87 -6.97 -8.29
CA SER A 150 -7.89 -6.27 -7.47
C SER A 150 -8.44 -6.04 -6.06
N PRO A 151 -7.83 -6.60 -5.00
CA PRO A 151 -8.26 -6.36 -3.62
C PRO A 151 -8.12 -4.89 -3.23
N ILE A 152 -7.03 -4.24 -3.64
CA ILE A 152 -6.77 -2.84 -3.29
C ILE A 152 -7.68 -1.86 -4.04
N LEU A 153 -8.10 -2.19 -5.26
CA LEU A 153 -9.13 -1.43 -5.97
C LEU A 153 -10.48 -1.63 -5.31
N ALA A 154 -10.83 -2.87 -4.91
CA ALA A 154 -12.09 -3.14 -4.23
C ALA A 154 -12.20 -2.32 -2.93
N LEU A 155 -11.16 -2.34 -2.11
CA LEU A 155 -11.12 -1.56 -0.86
C LEU A 155 -11.20 -0.04 -1.13
N GLY A 156 -10.51 0.45 -2.16
CA GLY A 156 -10.60 1.84 -2.59
C GLY A 156 -12.02 2.24 -3.01
N LEU A 157 -12.70 1.42 -3.82
CA LEU A 157 -14.08 1.67 -4.25
C LEU A 157 -15.04 1.68 -3.06
N VAL A 158 -14.90 0.73 -2.12
CA VAL A 158 -15.68 0.71 -0.87
C VAL A 158 -15.49 2.01 -0.08
N SER A 159 -14.24 2.45 0.07
CA SER A 159 -13.93 3.71 0.76
C SER A 159 -14.54 4.92 0.08
N LEU A 160 -14.49 5.00 -1.25
CA LEU A 160 -15.13 6.10 -2.00
C LEU A 160 -16.65 6.09 -1.85
N VAL A 161 -17.30 4.92 -1.96
CA VAL A 161 -18.75 4.79 -1.81
C VAL A 161 -19.18 5.19 -0.41
N ALA A 162 -18.47 4.72 0.62
CA ALA A 162 -18.76 5.07 2.01
C ALA A 162 -18.58 6.59 2.26
N ALA A 163 -17.61 7.22 1.62
CA ALA A 163 -17.31 8.65 1.80
C ALA A 163 -18.22 9.59 0.98
N THR A 164 -18.88 9.12 -0.07
CA THR A 164 -19.61 9.99 -1.03
C THR A 164 -21.08 9.65 -1.20
N THR A 165 -21.49 8.44 -0.82
CA THR A 165 -22.85 7.96 -1.03
C THR A 165 -23.48 7.55 0.30
N ARG A 166 -24.80 7.36 0.29
CA ARG A 166 -25.53 6.73 1.40
C ARG A 166 -25.88 5.27 1.12
N GLN A 167 -25.19 4.64 0.17
CA GLN A 167 -25.45 3.25 -0.20
C GLN A 167 -24.81 2.30 0.81
N ARG A 168 -25.54 1.31 1.31
CA ARG A 168 -24.94 0.22 2.08
C ARG A 168 -24.16 -0.68 1.14
N ILE A 169 -23.10 -1.23 1.68
CA ILE A 169 -22.08 -1.96 0.94
C ILE A 169 -22.08 -3.40 1.43
N CYS A 170 -22.24 -4.35 0.52
CA CYS A 170 -22.01 -5.76 0.79
C CYS A 170 -20.86 -6.26 -0.08
N LEU A 171 -19.73 -6.59 0.56
CA LEU A 171 -18.55 -7.13 -0.11
C LEU A 171 -18.56 -8.66 -0.02
N ASN A 172 -18.54 -9.32 -1.18
CA ASN A 172 -18.45 -10.77 -1.29
C ASN A 172 -17.20 -11.16 -2.09
N THR A 173 -16.60 -12.30 -1.74
CA THR A 173 -15.52 -12.91 -2.52
C THR A 173 -16.06 -14.07 -3.34
N GLU A 174 -15.73 -14.10 -4.63
CA GLU A 174 -16.06 -15.18 -5.54
C GLU A 174 -14.76 -15.83 -6.02
N VAL A 175 -14.48 -17.04 -5.53
CA VAL A 175 -13.30 -17.81 -5.89
C VAL A 175 -13.59 -18.61 -7.16
N ARG A 176 -12.81 -18.36 -8.22
CA ARG A 176 -12.88 -19.09 -9.50
C ARG A 176 -11.51 -19.70 -9.82
N ALA A 177 -11.48 -20.64 -10.77
CA ALA A 177 -10.22 -21.19 -11.29
C ALA A 177 -9.26 -20.11 -11.86
N THR A 178 -9.80 -18.97 -12.29
CA THR A 178 -9.05 -17.84 -12.88
C THR A 178 -8.68 -16.75 -11.86
N GLY A 179 -8.88 -17.02 -10.57
CA GLY A 179 -8.57 -16.13 -9.45
C GLY A 179 -9.79 -15.72 -8.62
N THR A 180 -9.53 -14.93 -7.58
CA THR A 180 -10.56 -14.37 -6.69
C THR A 180 -11.09 -13.06 -7.26
N TYR A 181 -12.41 -12.93 -7.29
CA TYR A 181 -13.10 -11.70 -7.61
C TYR A 181 -13.76 -11.12 -6.35
N TYR A 182 -13.74 -9.80 -6.24
CA TYR A 182 -14.39 -9.03 -5.20
C TYR A 182 -15.63 -8.40 -5.81
N LEU A 183 -16.80 -8.81 -5.33
CA LEU A 183 -18.11 -8.28 -5.74
C LEU A 183 -18.60 -7.32 -4.66
N ILE A 184 -18.72 -6.05 -5.02
CA ILE A 184 -19.21 -4.98 -4.17
C ILE A 184 -20.65 -4.70 -4.59
N ASN A 185 -21.61 -5.24 -3.85
CA ASN A 185 -23.03 -4.98 -4.08
C ASN A 185 -23.44 -3.71 -3.32
N LEU A 186 -24.09 -2.79 -4.02
CA LEU A 186 -24.45 -1.47 -3.50
C LEU A 186 -25.97 -1.36 -3.49
N ASN A 187 -26.53 -1.36 -2.27
CA ASN A 187 -27.95 -1.42 -1.93
C ASN A 187 -28.89 -2.12 -2.92
N ALA A 188 -29.40 -3.29 -2.53
CA ALA A 188 -30.57 -3.92 -3.12
C ALA A 188 -31.69 -3.93 -2.08
N VAL A 189 -32.38 -2.80 -1.87
CA VAL A 189 -33.64 -2.81 -1.10
C VAL A 189 -34.74 -2.23 -1.97
N ASP A 190 -35.38 -3.10 -2.73
CA ASP A 190 -36.69 -2.80 -3.29
C ASP A 190 -37.67 -2.61 -2.12
N PRO A 191 -38.39 -1.47 -2.02
CA PRO A 191 -39.41 -1.27 -1.00
C PRO A 191 -40.45 -2.41 -0.96
N ALA A 192 -40.76 -3.04 -2.10
CA ALA A 192 -41.65 -4.19 -2.18
C ALA A 192 -41.06 -5.45 -1.52
N HIS A 193 -39.75 -5.52 -1.35
CA HIS A 193 -39.00 -6.63 -0.74
C HIS A 193 -38.31 -6.23 0.58
N ALA A 194 -38.67 -5.10 1.19
CA ALA A 194 -38.05 -4.59 2.43
C ALA A 194 -38.16 -5.52 3.66
N ASN A 195 -38.97 -6.59 3.56
CA ASN A 195 -39.15 -7.60 4.60
C ASN A 195 -38.54 -8.96 4.24
N TRP A 196 -38.09 -9.17 2.99
CA TRP A 196 -37.45 -10.42 2.59
C TRP A 196 -36.07 -10.54 3.22
N GLY A 197 -35.80 -11.69 3.81
CA GLY A 197 -34.50 -11.97 4.42
C GLY A 197 -34.17 -11.17 5.69
N ARG A 198 -35.12 -10.44 6.30
CA ARG A 198 -34.90 -9.77 7.61
C ARG A 198 -34.44 -10.72 8.71
N HIS A 199 -34.86 -11.98 8.66
CA HIS A 199 -34.40 -13.02 9.59
C HIS A 199 -32.96 -13.48 9.34
N PHE A 200 -32.36 -13.08 8.22
CA PHE A 200 -30.93 -13.24 7.91
C PHE A 200 -30.15 -11.93 8.07
N GLU A 201 -30.79 -10.82 8.49
CA GLU A 201 -30.07 -9.57 8.78
C GLU A 201 -29.21 -9.77 10.03
N ILE A 202 -27.93 -9.96 9.79
CA ILE A 202 -26.90 -9.92 10.81
C ILE A 202 -26.45 -8.47 10.95
N PRO A 203 -26.38 -7.89 12.16
CA PRO A 203 -25.85 -6.55 12.37
C PRO A 203 -24.51 -6.34 11.66
N GLU A 204 -24.29 -5.15 11.10
CA GLU A 204 -23.08 -4.84 10.32
C GLU A 204 -21.79 -5.02 11.13
N ASP A 205 -21.89 -4.89 12.45
CA ASP A 205 -20.82 -5.00 13.42
C ASP A 205 -20.80 -6.34 14.18
N ALA A 206 -21.58 -7.34 13.76
CA ALA A 206 -21.53 -8.66 14.35
C ALA A 206 -20.48 -9.55 13.66
N LEU A 207 -19.69 -10.28 14.46
CA LEU A 207 -18.70 -11.25 13.98
C LEU A 207 -19.36 -12.41 13.23
N LYS A 208 -19.08 -12.54 11.93
CA LYS A 208 -19.69 -13.55 11.04
C LYS A 208 -18.83 -14.79 10.81
N LYS A 209 -17.51 -14.67 10.97
CA LYS A 209 -16.56 -15.76 10.73
C LYS A 209 -15.32 -15.56 11.60
N ILE A 210 -14.86 -16.63 12.23
CA ILE A 210 -13.53 -16.75 12.84
C ILE A 210 -12.85 -17.91 12.13
N GLU A 211 -11.64 -17.69 11.63
CA GLU A 211 -10.87 -18.70 10.90
C GLU A 211 -9.48 -18.80 11.52
N GLU A 212 -9.09 -20.02 11.88
CA GLU A 212 -7.78 -20.29 12.43
C GLU A 212 -6.79 -20.44 11.26
N VAL A 213 -5.82 -19.54 11.19
CA VAL A 213 -4.79 -19.55 10.15
C VAL A 213 -3.52 -20.15 10.73
N ALA A 214 -3.09 -21.29 10.19
CA ALA A 214 -1.82 -21.91 10.58
C ALA A 214 -0.66 -20.98 10.21
N TYR A 215 -0.04 -20.36 11.21
CA TYR A 215 1.07 -19.42 11.05
C TYR A 215 2.17 -19.76 12.05
N THR A 216 3.37 -20.05 11.57
CA THR A 216 4.53 -20.46 12.38
C THR A 216 5.55 -19.32 12.57
N GLY A 217 5.20 -18.10 12.17
CA GLY A 217 6.02 -16.91 12.36
C GLY A 217 5.68 -16.16 13.64
N GLU A 218 6.36 -15.04 13.87
CA GLU A 218 6.05 -14.12 14.96
C GLU A 218 5.00 -13.10 14.50
N VAL A 219 3.97 -12.90 15.31
CA VAL A 219 2.97 -11.84 15.11
C VAL A 219 3.34 -10.66 15.97
N TRP A 220 3.31 -9.46 15.38
CA TRP A 220 3.43 -8.20 16.10
C TRP A 220 2.03 -7.62 16.21
N ASP A 221 1.60 -7.34 17.44
CA ASP A 221 0.31 -6.72 17.71
C ASP A 221 0.49 -5.25 18.05
N PHE A 222 -0.49 -4.43 17.68
CA PHE A 222 -0.59 -3.02 18.03
C PHE A 222 -1.98 -2.79 18.60
N GLU A 223 -2.07 -2.46 19.89
CA GLU A 223 -3.34 -2.20 20.57
C GLU A 223 -3.36 -0.74 20.99
N THR A 224 -4.21 0.11 20.41
CA THR A 224 -4.39 1.53 20.81
C THR A 224 -5.08 1.64 22.18
N GLU A 225 -4.92 2.77 22.90
CA GLU A 225 -5.58 2.99 24.20
C GLU A 225 -7.12 2.84 24.13
N ASP A 226 -7.71 3.15 22.98
CA ASP A 226 -9.14 2.99 22.71
C ASP A 226 -9.51 1.65 22.02
N HIS A 227 -8.52 0.78 21.79
CA HIS A 227 -8.64 -0.48 21.06
C HIS A 227 -9.15 -0.35 19.60
N VAL A 228 -9.00 0.83 18.99
CA VAL A 228 -9.33 1.13 17.60
C VAL A 228 -8.06 1.28 16.75
N PHE A 229 -7.88 0.39 15.78
CA PHE A 229 -6.79 0.51 14.80
C PHE A 229 -7.33 0.73 13.38
N HIS A 230 -6.77 1.73 12.67
CA HIS A 230 -7.10 2.00 11.28
C HIS A 230 -5.93 1.66 10.34
N ALA A 231 -6.00 0.51 9.66
CA ALA A 231 -5.11 0.18 8.56
C ALA A 231 -5.47 1.02 7.32
N GLY A 232 -4.92 2.24 7.23
CA GLY A 232 -5.23 3.15 6.12
C GLY A 232 -4.89 2.58 4.73
N LEU A 233 -5.67 3.00 3.73
CA LEU A 233 -5.40 2.79 2.30
C LEU A 233 -4.21 3.65 1.86
N GLY A 234 -2.99 3.10 1.93
CA GLY A 234 -1.77 3.85 1.62
C GLY A 234 -0.54 2.96 1.59
N ARG A 235 0.60 3.51 1.14
CA ARG A 235 1.89 2.82 1.21
C ARG A 235 2.63 3.33 2.43
N ASN A 236 2.80 2.45 3.41
CA ASN A 236 3.85 2.63 4.41
C ASN A 236 5.18 2.25 3.75
N LEU A 237 6.02 3.25 3.51
CA LEU A 237 7.40 3.07 3.08
C LEU A 237 8.24 2.93 4.35
N VAL A 238 8.55 1.69 4.72
CA VAL A 238 9.29 1.40 5.94
C VAL A 238 10.77 1.25 5.60
N HIS A 239 11.60 2.19 6.04
CA HIS A 239 13.07 2.10 5.99
C HIS A 239 13.62 2.15 7.42
N ASN A 240 13.62 0.99 8.08
CA ASN A 240 14.12 0.80 9.42
C ASN A 240 15.10 -0.38 9.48
N THR A 241 15.77 -0.57 10.61
CA THR A 241 16.66 -1.71 10.88
C THR A 241 16.55 -2.09 12.35
N GLY A 242 17.15 -3.22 12.74
CA GLY A 242 17.10 -3.75 14.10
C GLY A 242 16.99 -5.27 14.10
N PRO A 243 16.90 -5.90 15.28
CA PRO A 243 16.71 -7.34 15.42
C PRO A 243 15.59 -7.86 14.51
N ARG A 244 15.71 -9.10 14.05
CA ARG A 244 14.74 -9.78 13.15
C ARG A 244 14.63 -9.19 11.73
N ARG A 245 15.47 -8.23 11.35
CA ARG A 245 15.60 -7.77 9.96
C ARG A 245 16.04 -8.92 9.04
N GLY A 246 15.36 -9.12 7.91
CA GLY A 246 15.75 -10.10 6.89
C GLY A 246 17.19 -9.91 6.37
N ASP A 247 17.81 -10.99 5.88
CA ASP A 247 19.24 -11.07 5.56
C ASP A 247 19.65 -10.46 4.20
N VAL A 248 18.70 -9.92 3.44
CA VAL A 248 18.93 -9.21 2.17
C VAL A 248 19.36 -7.74 2.34
N PHE A 249 19.30 -7.22 3.56
CA PHE A 249 19.64 -5.82 3.88
C PHE A 249 21.07 -5.71 4.41
N ALA A 250 21.82 -4.67 4.03
CA ALA A 250 23.24 -4.53 4.35
C ALA A 250 23.57 -4.73 5.84
N THR A 251 22.86 -4.04 6.74
CA THR A 251 23.07 -4.16 8.20
C THR A 251 22.91 -5.60 8.68
N SER A 252 21.85 -6.28 8.25
CA SER A 252 21.52 -7.64 8.68
C SER A 252 22.40 -8.69 8.00
N THR A 253 22.73 -8.51 6.72
CA THR A 253 23.63 -9.40 5.99
C THR A 253 25.03 -9.37 6.58
N PHE A 254 25.54 -8.21 7.02
CA PHE A 254 26.84 -8.12 7.69
C PHE A 254 26.80 -8.84 9.04
N ALA A 255 25.79 -8.54 9.86
CA ALA A 255 25.61 -9.17 11.17
C ALA A 255 25.50 -10.70 11.08
N LYS A 256 24.72 -11.23 10.12
CA LYS A 256 24.59 -12.67 9.84
C LYS A 256 25.92 -13.30 9.45
N GLN A 257 26.63 -12.71 8.48
CA GLN A 257 27.93 -13.23 8.03
C GLN A 257 28.94 -13.26 9.18
N ILE A 258 28.96 -12.21 10.01
CA ILE A 258 29.81 -12.16 11.19
C ILE A 258 29.45 -13.27 12.19
N ALA A 259 28.16 -13.46 12.49
CA ALA A 259 27.71 -14.52 13.38
C ALA A 259 28.06 -15.93 12.86
N GLU A 260 27.92 -16.18 11.55
CA GLU A 260 28.33 -17.43 10.88
C GLU A 260 29.84 -17.67 10.98
N ILE A 261 30.65 -16.62 10.80
CA ILE A 261 32.12 -16.69 10.97
C ILE A 261 32.48 -16.98 12.43
N GLU A 262 31.85 -16.29 13.39
CA GLU A 262 32.07 -16.53 14.81
C GLU A 262 31.71 -17.96 15.24
N ALA A 263 30.70 -18.56 14.60
CA ALA A 263 30.27 -19.94 14.84
C ALA A 263 31.08 -20.99 14.05
N GLY A 264 32.03 -20.57 13.20
CA GLY A 264 32.82 -21.47 12.36
C GLY A 264 32.04 -22.12 11.21
N LEU A 265 30.86 -21.59 10.87
CA LEU A 265 30.01 -22.09 9.78
C LEU A 265 30.36 -21.49 8.42
N ARG A 266 31.28 -20.51 8.40
CA ARG A 266 31.71 -19.78 7.21
C ARG A 266 33.18 -19.40 7.35
N GLU A 267 33.91 -19.45 6.23
CA GLU A 267 35.23 -18.84 6.10
C GLU A 267 35.20 -17.35 6.53
N PRO A 268 36.29 -16.79 7.09
CA PRO A 268 36.35 -15.41 7.56
C PRO A 268 36.41 -14.41 6.39
N VAL A 269 35.34 -14.38 5.59
CA VAL A 269 35.16 -13.53 4.41
C VAL A 269 33.76 -12.96 4.43
N ILE A 270 33.65 -11.63 4.48
CA ILE A 270 32.38 -10.92 4.35
C ILE A 270 32.23 -10.44 2.92
N GLN A 271 31.14 -10.87 2.29
CA GLN A 271 30.69 -10.43 0.98
C GLN A 271 29.89 -9.13 1.12
N VAL A 272 30.30 -8.09 0.39
CA VAL A 272 29.74 -6.74 0.46
C VAL A 272 29.32 -6.22 -0.91
N GLY A 273 28.35 -5.32 -0.93
CA GLY A 273 28.04 -4.50 -2.10
C GLY A 273 28.82 -3.18 -2.09
N ASN A 274 28.17 -2.10 -2.53
CA ASN A 274 28.74 -0.75 -2.47
C ASN A 274 28.75 -0.21 -1.03
N LEU A 275 29.94 0.08 -0.49
CA LEU A 275 30.12 0.56 0.90
C LEU A 275 30.11 2.09 1.05
N THR A 276 30.25 2.81 -0.06
CA THR A 276 30.32 4.28 -0.11
C THR A 276 29.02 5.00 0.29
N PRO A 277 27.81 4.52 -0.05
CA PRO A 277 26.60 5.28 0.19
C PRO A 277 26.34 5.54 1.67
N ARG A 278 25.68 6.65 1.96
CA ARG A 278 25.26 7.04 3.31
C ARG A 278 23.75 6.95 3.46
N ARG A 279 23.30 6.40 4.58
CA ARG A 279 21.87 6.16 4.86
C ARG A 279 21.52 6.59 6.26
N ASP A 280 20.33 7.17 6.40
CA ASP A 280 19.64 7.31 7.66
C ASP A 280 19.03 5.97 8.05
N PHE A 281 19.48 5.45 9.19
CA PHE A 281 18.97 4.24 9.81
C PHE A 281 18.24 4.61 11.08
N SER A 282 17.06 4.02 11.28
CA SER A 282 16.29 4.17 12.51
C SER A 282 15.93 2.79 13.04
N ASP A 283 15.98 2.63 14.36
CA ASP A 283 15.59 1.39 15.03
C ASP A 283 14.10 1.10 14.79
N VAL A 284 13.77 -0.16 14.51
CA VAL A 284 12.39 -0.61 14.29
C VAL A 284 11.47 -0.25 15.46
N ARG A 285 11.95 -0.30 16.70
CA ARG A 285 11.18 0.02 17.91
C ARG A 285 10.84 1.52 17.97
N ASP A 286 11.77 2.38 17.61
CA ASP A 286 11.54 3.83 17.51
C ASP A 286 10.53 4.19 16.42
N ILE A 287 10.62 3.52 15.27
CA ILE A 287 9.71 3.72 14.14
C ILE A 287 8.29 3.25 14.50
N VAL A 288 8.17 2.14 15.21
CA VAL A 288 6.90 1.65 15.78
C VAL A 288 6.29 2.68 16.74
N ARG A 289 7.08 3.25 17.67
CA ARG A 289 6.63 4.34 18.55
C ARG A 289 6.19 5.58 17.74
N GLY A 290 6.86 5.88 16.63
CA GLY A 290 6.47 6.96 15.73
C GLY A 290 5.13 6.71 15.05
N TYR A 291 4.89 5.48 14.57
CA TYR A 291 3.57 5.10 14.03
C TYR A 291 2.47 5.23 15.07
N TRP A 292 2.73 4.78 16.29
CA TRP A 292 1.81 4.92 17.41
C TRP A 292 1.39 6.38 17.64
N LEU A 293 2.36 7.30 17.79
CA LEU A 293 2.05 8.72 18.00
C LEU A 293 1.31 9.35 16.82
N LEU A 294 1.64 8.95 15.59
CA LEU A 294 0.95 9.44 14.39
C LEU A 294 -0.51 8.99 14.33
N LEU A 295 -0.81 7.79 14.83
CA LEU A 295 -2.19 7.30 14.89
C LEU A 295 -3.01 8.04 15.95
N GLU A 296 -2.42 8.33 17.11
CA GLU A 296 -3.14 9.02 18.19
C GLU A 296 -3.32 10.52 17.95
N ARG A 297 -2.29 11.18 17.39
CA ARG A 297 -2.18 12.64 17.41
C ARG A 297 -1.77 13.26 16.07
N GLY A 298 -1.47 12.43 15.06
CA GLY A 298 -1.09 12.92 13.74
C GLY A 298 -2.28 13.57 13.02
N GLU A 299 -1.99 14.58 12.20
CA GLU A 299 -3.01 15.24 11.39
C GLU A 299 -3.33 14.38 10.15
N PRO A 300 -4.59 13.97 9.94
CA PRO A 300 -4.97 13.19 8.76
C PRO A 300 -4.68 13.93 7.45
N GLY A 301 -4.15 13.21 6.46
CA GLY A 301 -3.79 13.76 5.16
C GLY A 301 -2.37 14.34 5.08
N GLU A 302 -1.72 14.54 6.23
CA GLU A 302 -0.35 15.05 6.29
C GLU A 302 0.70 13.95 6.09
N VAL A 303 1.84 14.34 5.52
CA VAL A 303 3.01 13.46 5.37
C VAL A 303 4.02 13.72 6.49
N TYR A 304 4.42 12.67 7.21
CA TYR A 304 5.44 12.73 8.25
C TYR A 304 6.59 11.77 7.94
N ASN A 305 7.83 12.24 8.12
CA ASN A 305 9.02 11.41 7.99
C ASN A 305 9.45 10.91 9.37
N LEU A 306 9.42 9.59 9.56
CA LEU A 306 10.03 8.94 10.72
C LEU A 306 11.47 8.55 10.39
N CYS A 307 12.42 9.33 10.90
CA CYS A 307 13.85 9.12 10.66
C CYS A 307 14.71 9.64 11.81
N SER A 308 15.97 9.22 11.88
CA SER A 308 16.89 9.67 12.92
C SER A 308 17.41 11.09 12.66
N GLY A 309 17.43 11.52 11.40
CA GLY A 309 18.08 12.76 10.98
C GLY A 309 19.61 12.64 10.93
N THR A 310 20.17 11.43 11.02
CA THR A 310 21.62 11.18 10.99
C THR A 310 21.94 10.09 9.97
N ALA A 311 22.93 10.34 9.10
CA ALA A 311 23.33 9.39 8.06
C ALA A 311 24.70 8.76 8.32
N TRP A 312 24.76 7.44 8.17
CA TRP A 312 25.95 6.61 8.37
C TRP A 312 26.39 5.98 7.04
N SER A 313 27.69 5.89 6.77
CA SER A 313 28.17 5.16 5.60
C SER A 313 27.98 3.65 5.81
N ILE A 314 27.72 2.92 4.73
CA ILE A 314 27.65 1.45 4.80
C ILE A 314 29.01 0.88 5.27
N GLN A 315 30.12 1.51 4.91
CA GLN A 315 31.45 1.21 5.44
C GLN A 315 31.49 1.31 6.98
N TRP A 316 31.03 2.42 7.57
CA TRP A 316 31.04 2.60 9.02
C TRP A 316 30.22 1.52 9.74
N VAL A 317 29.07 1.13 9.16
CA VAL A 317 28.24 0.04 9.71
C VAL A 317 29.00 -1.28 9.74
N LEU A 318 29.71 -1.61 8.66
CA LEU A 318 30.55 -2.81 8.60
C LEU A 318 31.66 -2.77 9.64
N ASP A 319 32.38 -1.65 9.72
CA ASP A 319 33.50 -1.46 10.65
C ASP A 319 33.02 -1.55 12.11
N PHE A 320 31.88 -0.95 12.43
CA PHE A 320 31.28 -1.03 13.76
C PHE A 320 30.94 -2.47 14.15
N LEU A 321 30.27 -3.21 13.25
CA LEU A 321 29.88 -4.60 13.51
C LEU A 321 31.11 -5.52 13.66
N LEU A 322 32.15 -5.32 12.83
CA LEU A 322 33.43 -6.01 12.97
C LEU A 322 34.12 -5.67 14.30
N GLY A 323 34.10 -4.41 14.72
CA GLY A 323 34.63 -3.98 16.03
C GLY A 323 33.88 -4.59 17.22
N ALA A 324 32.58 -4.86 17.06
CA ALA A 324 31.74 -5.55 18.05
C ALA A 324 31.86 -7.09 17.98
N SER A 325 32.66 -7.62 17.05
CA SER A 325 32.78 -9.05 16.76
C SER A 325 33.95 -9.72 17.48
N LYS A 326 33.78 -11.02 17.76
CA LYS A 326 34.85 -11.92 18.18
C LYS A 326 35.65 -12.49 17.00
N ALA A 327 35.16 -12.34 15.76
CA ALA A 327 35.85 -12.79 14.55
C ALA A 327 37.19 -12.07 14.39
N ARG A 328 38.17 -12.77 13.82
CA ARG A 328 39.52 -12.27 13.56
C ARG A 328 39.91 -12.59 12.13
N ASN A 329 40.83 -11.80 11.57
CA ASN A 329 41.37 -11.98 10.22
C ASN A 329 40.29 -12.05 9.12
N VAL A 330 39.24 -11.24 9.25
CA VAL A 330 38.12 -11.23 8.29
C VAL A 330 38.50 -10.44 7.03
N ALA A 331 38.45 -11.08 5.87
CA ALA A 331 38.64 -10.43 4.59
C ALA A 331 37.32 -9.83 4.08
N ILE A 332 37.38 -8.63 3.50
CA ILE A 332 36.23 -7.97 2.86
C ILE A 332 36.32 -8.21 1.35
N ARG A 333 35.29 -8.81 0.75
CA ARG A 333 35.21 -9.04 -0.70
C ARG A 333 33.95 -8.43 -1.29
N GLN A 334 34.12 -7.69 -2.38
CA GLN A 334 33.00 -7.12 -3.10
C GLN A 334 32.38 -8.19 -4.01
N ASP A 335 31.07 -8.31 -3.92
CA ASP A 335 30.27 -9.26 -4.68
C ASP A 335 29.51 -8.49 -5.79
N PRO A 336 29.83 -8.73 -7.09
CA PRO A 336 29.16 -8.06 -8.19
C PRO A 336 27.65 -8.24 -8.21
N GLU A 337 27.13 -9.37 -7.72
CA GLU A 337 25.68 -9.64 -7.66
C GLU A 337 24.97 -8.75 -6.63
N ARG A 338 25.72 -8.17 -5.68
CA ARG A 338 25.21 -7.25 -4.64
C ARG A 338 25.29 -5.79 -5.06
N LEU A 339 25.86 -5.49 -6.23
CA LEU A 339 25.95 -4.12 -6.74
C LEU A 339 24.63 -3.72 -7.40
N ARG A 340 24.12 -2.56 -6.99
CA ARG A 340 22.94 -1.98 -7.61
C ARG A 340 23.37 -1.27 -8.90
N PRO A 341 22.61 -1.38 -9.99
CA PRO A 341 22.87 -0.62 -11.23
C PRO A 341 22.91 0.89 -11.03
N SER A 342 22.23 1.38 -9.98
CA SER A 342 22.26 2.77 -9.55
C SER A 342 22.12 2.83 -8.04
N ASP A 343 22.99 3.62 -7.39
CA ASP A 343 22.94 3.88 -5.96
C ASP A 343 22.78 5.38 -5.69
N VAL A 344 21.84 5.71 -4.80
CA VAL A 344 21.72 7.07 -4.26
C VAL A 344 22.91 7.32 -3.33
N PRO A 345 23.74 8.36 -3.52
CA PRO A 345 24.92 8.58 -2.67
C PRO A 345 24.56 8.86 -1.21
N LEU A 346 23.54 9.68 -0.96
CA LEU A 346 23.08 10.06 0.38
C LEU A 346 21.56 9.95 0.44
N LEU A 347 21.05 9.23 1.45
CA LEU A 347 19.64 9.21 1.82
C LEU A 347 19.57 9.65 3.29
N LEU A 348 19.14 10.89 3.52
CA LEU A 348 19.02 11.51 4.83
C LEU A 348 17.58 12.02 4.98
N GLY A 349 16.93 11.66 6.08
CA GLY A 349 15.57 12.11 6.36
C GLY A 349 15.57 13.41 7.16
N ASP A 350 14.50 14.20 7.01
CA ASP A 350 14.20 15.36 7.86
C ASP A 350 12.96 15.07 8.70
N ARG A 351 13.14 15.02 10.03
CA ARG A 351 12.09 14.76 11.02
C ARG A 351 11.46 16.02 11.62
N SER A 352 11.85 17.22 11.15
CA SER A 352 11.45 18.49 11.77
C SER A 352 9.94 18.65 11.93
N LYS A 353 9.16 18.12 10.98
CA LYS A 353 7.70 18.21 11.02
C LYS A 353 7.08 17.37 12.15
N ILE A 354 7.44 16.10 12.26
CA ILE A 354 6.87 15.24 13.31
C ILE A 354 7.38 15.64 14.69
N GLU A 355 8.61 16.11 14.77
CA GLU A 355 9.18 16.59 16.01
C GLU A 355 8.42 17.83 16.53
N LYS A 356 8.10 18.79 15.65
CA LYS A 356 7.29 19.96 16.00
C LYS A 356 5.84 19.60 16.35
N ALA A 357 5.24 18.70 15.58
CA ALA A 357 3.84 18.34 15.75
C ALA A 357 3.61 17.46 16.99
N LEU A 358 4.47 16.47 17.22
CA LEU A 358 4.24 15.37 18.16
C LEU A 358 5.35 15.18 19.19
N GLY A 359 6.45 15.95 19.12
CA GLY A 359 7.61 15.77 20.00
C GLY A 359 8.40 14.48 19.73
N TRP A 360 8.08 13.73 18.68
CA TRP A 360 8.73 12.44 18.43
C TRP A 360 10.20 12.61 18.01
N ARG A 361 11.06 11.82 18.65
CA ARG A 361 12.47 11.62 18.29
C ARG A 361 12.85 10.15 18.47
N THR A 362 13.88 9.72 17.76
CA THR A 362 14.53 8.42 18.01
C THR A 362 15.19 8.42 19.40
N GLU A 363 15.04 7.34 20.14
CA GLU A 363 15.56 7.18 21.50
C GLU A 363 16.67 6.14 21.56
N ILE A 364 16.66 5.17 20.64
CA ILE A 364 17.63 4.08 20.62
C ILE A 364 18.81 4.48 19.73
N PRO A 365 20.04 4.54 20.28
CA PRO A 365 21.24 4.81 19.49
C PRO A 365 21.45 3.75 18.40
N PHE A 366 22.00 4.17 17.26
CA PHE A 366 22.19 3.26 16.13
C PHE A 366 23.20 2.15 16.44
N GLU A 367 24.22 2.46 17.24
CA GLU A 367 25.18 1.51 17.79
C GLU A 367 24.48 0.39 18.57
N GLN A 368 23.48 0.73 19.41
CA GLN A 368 22.70 -0.26 20.15
C GLN A 368 21.87 -1.11 19.19
N THR A 369 21.25 -0.49 18.18
CA THR A 369 20.50 -1.20 17.14
C THR A 369 21.36 -2.27 16.45
N LEU A 370 22.62 -1.94 16.14
CA LEU A 370 23.57 -2.85 15.48
C LEU A 370 24.03 -3.97 16.41
N ARG A 371 24.26 -3.70 17.71
CA ARG A 371 24.57 -4.74 18.70
C ARG A 371 23.41 -5.72 18.85
N ASP A 372 22.20 -5.22 19.06
CA ASP A 372 21.01 -6.05 19.22
C ASP A 372 20.78 -6.93 17.96
N LEU A 373 21.02 -6.37 16.77
CA LEU A 373 20.93 -7.12 15.51
C LEU A 373 22.01 -8.20 15.39
N LEU A 374 23.25 -7.93 15.80
CA LEU A 374 24.32 -8.93 15.82
C LEU A 374 24.03 -10.05 16.81
N ASP A 375 23.56 -9.72 18.01
CA ASP A 375 23.20 -10.69 19.03
C ASP A 375 22.00 -11.54 18.62
N TYR A 376 21.01 -10.96 17.93
CA TYR A 376 19.93 -11.71 17.31
C TYR A 376 20.45 -12.78 16.33
N TRP A 377 21.40 -12.43 15.47
CA TRP A 377 21.97 -13.41 14.53
C TRP A 377 22.84 -14.46 15.23
N ARG A 378 23.62 -14.07 16.25
CA ARG A 378 24.37 -15.03 17.08
C ARG A 378 23.44 -16.08 17.70
N GLN A 379 22.30 -15.65 18.23
CA GLN A 379 21.28 -16.57 18.79
C GLN A 379 20.64 -17.47 17.72
N ARG A 380 20.44 -16.97 16.50
CA ARG A 380 19.88 -17.73 15.37
C ARG A 380 20.84 -18.74 14.74
N VAL A 381 22.13 -18.44 14.77
CA VAL A 381 23.20 -19.24 14.17
C VAL A 381 23.77 -20.25 15.18
N GLY A 382 23.71 -19.92 16.48
CA GLY A 382 24.07 -20.84 17.56
C GLY A 382 23.17 -22.09 17.63
N PRO A 383 23.63 -23.15 18.32
CA PRO A 383 22.89 -24.40 18.48
C PRO A 383 21.58 -24.26 19.25
#